data_AF-A0A7W8HXB5-F1
#
_entry.id   AF-A0A7W8HXB5-F1
#
_cell.length_a   1.000
_cell.length_b   1.000
_cell.length_c   1.000
_cell.angle_alpha   90.00
_cell.angle_beta   90.00
_cell.angle_gamma   90.00
#
_symmetry.space_group_name_H-M   'P 1'
#
loop_
_entity.id
_entity.type
_entity.pdbx_description
1 polymer ?
#
loop_
_entity_poly.entity_id
_entity_poly.type
_entity_poly.pdbx_seq_one_letter_code
_entity_poly.pdbx_strand_id
1 'polypeptide(L)'
;MSRETAPASAEPEKEGWRLRPRLRALYHGTSRTAVRFRLAVLVVDLAIIAFFIAAPLLRGEGLIFYIIDYLIAAVLIADLAARASAYSNLRDWLRKPIVWIDLFVLGTLLFPPLMFNLGFLRVLRLWTLIHSDFFWRTVGRRYDDTRVEDTTKALVSLVTFIFVATGFVYTSFMGRYEGISGYIDALYFTVTSLTTTGYGDIVLPGDWGRVVSILIMLGGVTLFVRLGQTLLRPHKVRHPCDRCGLQTHDPDAVHCKACGNLLCIPDEGR
;
A
#
# COMPACT_ATOMS: atom_id res chain seq x y z
N MET A 1 34.52 -59.39 -20.70
CA MET A 1 33.79 -58.72 -19.61
C MET A 1 33.93 -57.22 -19.84
N SER A 2 33.13 -56.58 -20.70
CA SER A 2 31.73 -56.18 -20.46
C SER A 2 31.57 -55.26 -19.25
N ARG A 3 31.58 -53.94 -19.48
CA ARG A 3 30.41 -53.06 -19.31
C ARG A 3 30.70 -51.64 -19.79
N GLU A 4 29.87 -51.21 -20.75
CA GLU A 4 29.53 -49.82 -21.04
C GLU A 4 29.05 -49.08 -19.79
N THR A 5 29.27 -47.76 -19.73
CA THR A 5 28.16 -46.79 -19.75
C THR A 5 28.64 -45.42 -20.23
N ALA A 6 27.83 -44.85 -21.12
CA ALA A 6 27.98 -43.60 -21.85
C ALA A 6 27.59 -42.36 -20.98
N PRO A 7 27.57 -41.13 -21.54
CA PRO A 7 27.65 -39.87 -20.81
C PRO A 7 26.30 -39.39 -20.26
N ALA A 8 26.33 -38.65 -19.16
CA ALA A 8 25.18 -37.92 -18.63
C ALA A 8 25.70 -36.64 -17.96
N SER A 9 25.13 -35.46 -18.11
CA SER A 9 24.00 -34.97 -18.90
C SER A 9 23.95 -33.47 -18.60
N ALA A 10 23.73 -32.64 -19.63
CA ALA A 10 23.35 -31.23 -19.63
C ALA A 10 23.21 -30.52 -18.27
N GLU A 11 24.07 -29.52 -18.02
CA GLU A 11 23.84 -28.48 -17.00
C GLU A 11 22.63 -27.60 -17.39
N PRO A 12 21.52 -27.58 -16.64
CA PRO A 12 20.46 -26.60 -16.82
C PRO A 12 20.65 -25.35 -15.90
N GLU A 13 21.75 -25.24 -15.16
CA GLU A 13 21.87 -24.27 -14.06
C GLU A 13 22.30 -22.85 -14.47
N LYS A 14 22.74 -22.62 -15.71
CA LYS A 14 23.35 -21.34 -16.13
C LYS A 14 22.35 -20.21 -16.44
N GLU A 15 21.05 -20.50 -16.60
CA GLU A 15 20.04 -19.48 -16.96
C GLU A 15 19.51 -18.71 -15.74
N GLY A 16 19.24 -19.40 -14.63
CA GLY A 16 18.73 -18.78 -13.40
C GLY A 16 19.68 -17.75 -12.78
N TRP A 17 20.99 -17.91 -13.01
CA TRP A 17 22.04 -17.03 -12.50
C TRP A 17 22.15 -15.72 -13.29
N ARG A 18 21.65 -15.66 -14.53
CA ARG A 18 21.62 -14.43 -15.34
C ARG A 18 20.33 -13.63 -15.16
N LEU A 19 19.24 -14.29 -14.77
CA LEU A 19 17.94 -13.66 -14.52
C LEU A 19 17.94 -12.83 -13.24
N ARG A 20 18.49 -13.34 -12.13
CA ARG A 20 18.52 -12.61 -10.85
C ARG A 20 19.26 -11.26 -10.90
N PRO A 21 20.46 -11.13 -11.49
CA PRO A 21 21.15 -9.85 -11.61
C PRO A 21 20.44 -8.88 -12.54
N ARG A 22 19.83 -9.37 -13.63
CA ARG A 22 19.04 -8.55 -14.56
C ARG A 22 17.77 -8.02 -13.90
N LEU A 23 17.04 -8.87 -13.18
CA LEU A 23 15.86 -8.45 -12.41
C LEU A 23 16.24 -7.47 -11.30
N ARG A 24 17.34 -7.71 -10.58
CA ARG A 24 17.86 -6.75 -9.62
C ARG A 24 18.22 -5.42 -10.27
N ALA A 25 18.82 -5.41 -11.45
CA ALA A 25 19.11 -4.19 -12.20
C ALA A 25 17.84 -3.47 -12.69
N LEU A 26 16.78 -4.20 -13.05
CA LEU A 26 15.48 -3.62 -13.44
C LEU A 26 14.72 -3.04 -12.23
N TYR A 27 14.71 -3.73 -11.09
CA TYR A 27 13.99 -3.30 -9.89
C TYR A 27 14.76 -2.23 -9.08
N HIS A 28 16.08 -2.35 -8.95
CA HIS A 28 16.90 -1.44 -8.14
C HIS A 28 17.76 -0.46 -8.94
N GLY A 29 17.91 -0.65 -10.25
CA GLY A 29 18.74 0.21 -11.08
C GLY A 29 18.11 1.56 -11.39
N THR A 30 18.97 2.54 -11.68
CA THR A 30 18.59 3.90 -12.08
C THR A 30 18.51 4.09 -13.61
N SER A 31 18.71 3.02 -14.38
CA SER A 31 18.70 3.08 -15.85
C SER A 31 17.31 3.45 -16.40
N ARG A 32 17.27 4.06 -17.60
CA ARG A 32 16.00 4.41 -18.27
C ARG A 32 15.10 3.19 -18.48
N THR A 33 15.69 2.03 -18.76
CA THR A 33 14.97 0.75 -18.90
C THR A 33 14.38 0.29 -17.57
N ALA A 34 15.12 0.41 -16.47
CA ALA A 34 14.64 0.09 -15.13
C ALA A 34 13.45 0.98 -14.75
N VAL A 35 13.53 2.30 -14.99
CA VAL A 35 12.41 3.22 -14.72
C VAL A 35 11.16 2.86 -15.54
N ARG A 36 11.31 2.58 -16.85
CA ARG A 36 10.18 2.19 -17.72
C ARG A 36 9.54 0.88 -17.28
N PHE A 37 10.36 -0.12 -16.93
CA PHE A 37 9.87 -1.38 -16.40
C PHE A 37 9.07 -1.17 -15.11
N ARG A 38 9.58 -0.37 -14.17
CA ARG A 38 8.87 -0.06 -12.93
C ARG A 38 7.54 0.66 -13.16
N LEU A 39 7.52 1.61 -14.10
CA LEU A 39 6.30 2.31 -14.48
C LEU A 39 5.28 1.35 -15.13
N ALA A 40 5.72 0.40 -15.95
CA ALA A 40 4.84 -0.61 -16.53
C ALA A 40 4.18 -1.48 -15.45
N VAL A 41 4.96 -1.98 -14.47
CA VAL A 41 4.43 -2.72 -13.32
C VAL A 41 3.41 -1.89 -12.54
N LEU A 42 3.73 -0.62 -12.28
CA LEU A 42 2.82 0.30 -11.58
C LEU A 42 1.50 0.53 -12.34
N VAL A 43 1.56 0.69 -13.67
CA VAL A 43 0.36 0.87 -14.51
C VAL A 43 -0.50 -0.39 -14.48
N VAL A 44 0.11 -1.58 -14.49
CA VAL A 44 -0.61 -2.85 -14.36
C VAL A 44 -1.29 -2.94 -13.00
N ASP A 45 -0.58 -2.64 -11.90
CA ASP A 45 -1.16 -2.63 -10.55
C ASP A 45 -2.33 -1.64 -10.44
N LEU A 46 -2.20 -0.44 -11.02
CA LEU A 46 -3.26 0.56 -11.04
C LEU A 46 -4.47 0.11 -11.88
N ALA A 47 -4.24 -0.52 -13.04
CA ALA A 47 -5.31 -1.08 -13.88
C ALA A 47 -6.05 -2.20 -13.15
N ILE A 48 -5.33 -3.03 -12.42
CA ILE A 48 -5.90 -4.08 -11.57
C ILE A 48 -6.78 -3.47 -10.46
N ILE A 49 -6.29 -2.44 -9.77
CA ILE A 49 -7.08 -1.73 -8.74
C ILE A 49 -8.34 -1.10 -9.35
N ALA A 50 -8.22 -0.42 -10.50
CA ALA A 50 -9.34 0.20 -11.19
C ALA A 50 -10.39 -0.84 -11.62
N PHE A 51 -9.96 -1.98 -12.16
CA PHE A 51 -10.84 -3.10 -12.47
C PHE A 51 -11.59 -3.59 -11.22
N PHE A 52 -10.92 -3.72 -10.08
CA PHE A 52 -11.58 -4.16 -8.85
C PHE A 52 -12.56 -3.17 -8.26
N ILE A 53 -12.34 -1.87 -8.44
CA ILE A 53 -13.31 -0.83 -8.05
C ILE A 53 -14.52 -0.86 -9.00
N ALA A 54 -14.30 -1.13 -10.29
CA ALA A 54 -15.36 -1.25 -11.29
C ALA A 54 -16.13 -2.59 -11.21
N ALA A 55 -15.50 -3.64 -10.69
CA ALA A 55 -16.06 -4.99 -10.61
C ALA A 55 -17.43 -5.07 -9.89
N PRO A 56 -17.64 -4.43 -8.72
CA PRO A 56 -18.96 -4.39 -8.07
C PRO A 56 -20.04 -3.65 -8.87
N LEU A 57 -19.66 -2.71 -9.75
CA LEU A 57 -20.57 -1.94 -10.60
C LEU A 57 -20.99 -2.74 -11.84
N LEU A 58 -20.10 -3.58 -12.34
CA LEU A 58 -20.34 -4.52 -13.43
C LEU A 58 -21.05 -5.76 -12.87
N ARG A 59 -22.30 -5.59 -12.42
CA ARG A 59 -23.15 -6.69 -11.97
C ARG A 59 -23.34 -7.69 -13.11
N GLY A 60 -22.62 -8.80 -13.03
CA GLY A 60 -22.77 -9.95 -13.89
C GLY A 60 -21.99 -11.11 -13.28
N GLU A 61 -22.67 -11.96 -12.53
CA GLU A 61 -22.14 -13.22 -11.98
C GLU A 61 -21.84 -14.21 -13.12
N GLY A 62 -20.86 -13.89 -13.95
CA GLY A 62 -20.46 -14.68 -15.11
C GLY A 62 -19.13 -15.38 -14.88
N LEU A 63 -18.94 -16.51 -15.57
CA LEU A 63 -17.64 -17.21 -15.70
C LEU A 63 -16.52 -16.26 -16.16
N ILE A 64 -16.85 -15.22 -16.93
CA ILE A 64 -15.92 -14.19 -17.39
C ILE A 64 -15.25 -13.47 -16.22
N PHE A 65 -15.99 -13.18 -15.14
CA PHE A 65 -15.44 -12.53 -13.97
C PHE A 65 -14.36 -13.37 -13.30
N TYR A 66 -14.62 -14.67 -13.13
CA TYR A 66 -13.65 -15.60 -12.58
C TYR A 66 -12.40 -15.74 -13.45
N ILE A 67 -12.56 -15.79 -14.79
CA ILE A 67 -11.43 -15.85 -15.72
C ILE A 67 -10.53 -14.61 -15.58
N ILE A 68 -11.13 -13.42 -15.51
CA ILE A 68 -10.37 -12.17 -15.33
C ILE A 68 -9.69 -12.15 -13.95
N ASP A 69 -10.40 -12.53 -12.88
CA ASP A 69 -9.83 -12.58 -11.53
C ASP A 69 -8.63 -13.55 -11.46
N TYR A 70 -8.71 -14.72 -12.08
CA TYR A 70 -7.59 -15.68 -12.14
C TYR A 70 -6.43 -15.18 -13.04
N LEU A 71 -6.72 -14.48 -14.13
CA LEU A 71 -5.68 -13.85 -14.96
C LEU A 71 -4.94 -12.76 -14.17
N ILE A 72 -5.67 -11.93 -13.43
CA ILE A 72 -5.10 -10.92 -12.53
C ILE A 72 -4.29 -11.60 -11.42
N ALA A 73 -4.76 -12.72 -10.87
CA ALA A 73 -4.03 -13.49 -9.87
C ALA A 73 -2.70 -14.00 -10.42
N ALA A 74 -2.69 -14.52 -11.66
CA ALA A 74 -1.48 -14.98 -12.33
C ALA A 74 -0.47 -13.84 -12.53
N VAL A 75 -0.94 -12.65 -12.95
CA VAL A 75 -0.09 -11.46 -13.11
C VAL A 75 0.52 -11.04 -11.77
N LEU A 76 -0.27 -11.05 -10.69
CA LEU A 76 0.24 -10.74 -9.36
C LEU A 76 1.24 -11.77 -8.83
N ILE A 77 0.99 -13.06 -9.07
CA ILE A 77 1.95 -14.11 -8.71
C ILE A 77 3.27 -13.87 -9.43
N ALA A 78 3.21 -13.53 -10.71
CA ALA A 78 4.40 -13.23 -11.50
C ALA A 78 5.15 -12.00 -10.96
N ASP A 79 4.46 -10.90 -10.62
CA ASP A 79 5.09 -9.72 -10.02
C ASP A 79 5.67 -10.03 -8.63
N LEU A 80 4.93 -10.73 -7.77
CA LEU A 80 5.38 -11.09 -6.42
C LEU A 80 6.60 -12.03 -6.48
N ALA A 81 6.60 -13.00 -7.39
CA ALA A 81 7.74 -13.89 -7.65
C ALA A 81 8.94 -13.13 -8.22
N ALA A 82 8.71 -12.19 -9.15
CA ALA A 82 9.76 -11.33 -9.68
C ALA A 82 10.40 -10.50 -8.57
N ARG A 83 9.60 -9.88 -7.69
CA ARG A 83 10.07 -9.14 -6.50
C ARG A 83 10.85 -10.05 -5.56
N ALA A 84 10.34 -11.23 -5.25
CA ALA A 84 11.01 -12.21 -4.37
C ALA A 84 12.38 -12.62 -4.95
N SER A 85 12.48 -12.83 -6.27
CA SER A 85 13.72 -13.22 -6.94
C SER A 85 14.76 -12.09 -7.05
N ALA A 86 14.34 -10.82 -6.96
CA ALA A 86 15.23 -9.67 -6.97
C ALA A 86 15.95 -9.46 -5.62
N TYR A 87 15.34 -9.89 -4.50
CA TYR A 87 15.94 -9.83 -3.17
C TYR A 87 17.04 -10.88 -2.99
N SER A 88 18.07 -10.55 -2.20
CA SER A 88 19.20 -11.45 -1.91
C SER A 88 18.80 -12.61 -1.00
N ASN A 89 17.94 -12.32 -0.01
CA ASN A 89 17.49 -13.28 0.98
C ASN A 89 15.95 -13.28 1.01
N LEU A 90 15.34 -14.43 0.71
CA LEU A 90 13.89 -14.58 0.73
C LEU A 90 13.32 -14.33 2.13
N ARG A 91 14.04 -14.74 3.18
CA ARG A 91 13.61 -14.57 4.58
C ARG A 91 13.52 -13.10 5.01
N ASP A 92 14.44 -12.27 4.53
CA ASP A 92 14.43 -10.84 4.84
C ASP A 92 13.30 -10.13 4.09
N TRP A 93 12.99 -10.60 2.88
CA TRP A 93 11.85 -10.12 2.13
C TRP A 93 10.52 -10.50 2.82
N LEU A 94 10.34 -11.76 3.24
CA LEU A 94 9.15 -12.21 3.98
C LEU A 94 8.97 -11.55 5.36
N ARG A 95 10.03 -11.00 5.97
CA ARG A 95 9.89 -10.27 7.25
C ARG A 95 9.23 -8.90 7.10
N LYS A 96 9.10 -8.37 5.89
CA LYS A 96 8.47 -7.07 5.66
C LYS A 96 6.94 -7.20 5.79
N PRO A 97 6.27 -6.40 6.64
CA PRO A 97 4.81 -6.46 6.84
C PRO A 97 4.00 -6.31 5.54
N ILE A 98 4.51 -5.53 4.59
CA ILE A 98 3.85 -5.30 3.31
C ILE A 98 3.69 -6.58 2.47
N VAL A 99 4.66 -7.49 2.55
CA VAL A 99 4.65 -8.77 1.82
C VAL A 99 3.58 -9.70 2.38
N TRP A 100 3.32 -9.65 3.69
CA TRP A 100 2.23 -10.41 4.30
C TRP A 100 0.86 -9.95 3.80
N ILE A 101 0.68 -8.63 3.65
CA ILE A 101 -0.57 -8.08 3.13
C ILE A 101 -0.72 -8.42 1.65
N ASP A 102 0.33 -8.31 0.84
CA ASP A 102 0.31 -8.74 -0.57
C ASP A 102 -0.02 -10.23 -0.70
N LEU A 103 0.58 -11.09 0.13
CA LEU A 103 0.30 -12.53 0.15
C LEU A 103 -1.13 -12.84 0.60
N PHE A 104 -1.63 -12.12 1.61
CA PHE A 104 -3.00 -12.26 2.09
C PHE A 104 -4.01 -11.86 1.02
N VAL A 105 -3.78 -10.74 0.34
CA VAL A 105 -4.61 -10.25 -0.78
C VAL A 105 -4.51 -11.16 -2.01
N LEU A 106 -3.36 -11.80 -2.22
CA LEU A 106 -3.22 -12.82 -3.25
C LEU A 106 -4.03 -14.08 -2.88
N GLY A 107 -3.99 -14.49 -1.61
CA GLY A 107 -4.79 -15.59 -1.08
C GLY A 107 -6.29 -15.36 -1.27
N THR A 108 -6.79 -14.16 -0.97
CA THR A 108 -8.22 -13.83 -1.19
C THR A 108 -8.62 -13.84 -2.67
N LEU A 109 -7.67 -13.62 -3.59
CA LEU A 109 -7.92 -13.68 -5.03
C LEU A 109 -7.82 -15.10 -5.62
N LEU A 110 -7.02 -15.99 -5.03
CA LEU A 110 -6.89 -17.39 -5.46
C LEU A 110 -8.08 -18.26 -5.03
N PHE A 111 -8.75 -17.88 -3.94
CA PHE A 111 -9.91 -18.59 -3.41
C PHE A 111 -11.20 -17.73 -3.39
N PRO A 112 -11.67 -17.18 -4.54
CA PRO A 112 -12.92 -16.43 -4.59
C PRO A 112 -14.15 -17.21 -4.07
N PRO A 113 -14.37 -18.50 -4.43
CA PRO A 113 -15.61 -19.18 -4.07
C PRO A 113 -15.73 -19.54 -2.58
N LEU A 114 -14.63 -19.50 -1.82
CA LEU A 114 -14.66 -19.74 -0.38
C LEU A 114 -14.89 -18.44 0.42
N MET A 115 -14.59 -17.28 -0.18
CA MET A 115 -14.43 -16.00 0.51
C MET A 115 -15.20 -14.87 -0.17
N PHE A 116 -16.34 -15.16 -0.82
CA PHE A 116 -17.20 -14.20 -1.54
C PHE A 116 -17.43 -12.86 -0.81
N ASN A 117 -17.41 -12.86 0.53
CA ASN A 117 -17.62 -11.67 1.36
C ASN A 117 -16.39 -10.76 1.50
N LEU A 118 -15.18 -11.14 1.08
CA LEU A 118 -13.96 -10.38 1.35
C LEU A 118 -13.49 -9.46 0.20
N GLY A 119 -14.35 -9.20 -0.80
CA GLY A 119 -14.02 -8.33 -1.93
C GLY A 119 -13.56 -6.93 -1.51
N PHE A 120 -14.03 -6.42 -0.38
CA PHE A 120 -13.59 -5.13 0.17
C PHE A 120 -12.09 -5.08 0.50
N LEU A 121 -11.45 -6.22 0.79
CA LEU A 121 -10.00 -6.29 1.07
C LEU A 121 -9.15 -5.95 -0.15
N ARG A 122 -9.72 -5.90 -1.36
CA ARG A 122 -9.00 -5.49 -2.58
C ARG A 122 -8.44 -4.07 -2.48
N VAL A 123 -9.06 -3.20 -1.68
CA VAL A 123 -8.55 -1.85 -1.40
C VAL A 123 -7.17 -1.86 -0.71
N LEU A 124 -6.82 -2.94 -0.01
CA LEU A 124 -5.48 -3.10 0.59
C LEU A 124 -4.37 -3.07 -0.46
N ARG A 125 -4.65 -3.38 -1.74
CA ARG A 125 -3.68 -3.25 -2.83
C ARG A 125 -3.23 -1.80 -3.04
N LEU A 126 -4.15 -0.86 -2.93
CA LEU A 126 -3.80 0.56 -3.03
C LEU A 126 -2.86 0.95 -1.89
N TRP A 127 -3.11 0.42 -0.69
CA TRP A 127 -2.26 0.62 0.46
C TRP A 127 -0.86 0.02 0.28
N THR A 128 -0.75 -1.24 -0.19
CA THR A 128 0.56 -1.87 -0.42
C THR A 128 1.33 -1.19 -1.56
N LEU A 129 0.63 -0.73 -2.60
CA LEU A 129 1.23 0.03 -3.69
C LEU A 129 1.87 1.33 -3.19
N ILE A 130 1.12 2.12 -2.42
CA ILE A 130 1.55 3.45 -1.97
C ILE A 130 2.54 3.38 -0.81
N HIS A 131 2.53 2.33 0.01
CA HIS A 131 3.53 2.13 1.05
C HIS A 131 4.82 1.48 0.55
N SER A 132 4.87 1.06 -0.72
CA SER A 132 6.06 0.47 -1.30
C SER A 132 7.11 1.52 -1.64
N ASP A 133 8.35 1.33 -1.15
CA ASP A 133 9.50 2.16 -1.53
C ASP A 133 9.71 2.22 -3.05
N PHE A 134 9.26 1.17 -3.76
CA PHE A 134 9.31 1.06 -5.20
C PHE A 134 8.50 2.14 -5.92
N PHE A 135 7.32 2.46 -5.38
CA PHE A 135 6.42 3.48 -5.90
C PHE A 135 7.08 4.86 -5.80
N TRP A 136 7.54 5.22 -4.61
CA TRP A 136 8.15 6.53 -4.34
C TRP A 136 9.49 6.73 -5.05
N ARG A 137 10.31 5.69 -5.21
CA ARG A 137 11.54 5.78 -6.03
C ARG A 137 11.26 6.02 -7.51
N THR A 138 10.08 5.71 -8.01
CA THR A 138 9.72 5.84 -9.43
C THR A 138 8.93 7.11 -9.70
N VAL A 139 7.87 7.35 -8.92
CA VAL A 139 6.95 8.49 -9.08
C VAL A 139 7.39 9.69 -8.25
N GLY A 140 7.89 9.45 -7.03
CA GLY A 140 8.28 10.50 -6.08
C GLY A 140 9.56 11.25 -6.43
N ARG A 141 10.43 10.71 -7.30
CA ARG A 141 11.68 11.39 -7.74
C ARG A 141 11.47 12.77 -8.37
N ARG A 142 10.28 13.02 -8.95
CA ARG A 142 9.94 14.35 -9.51
C ARG A 142 9.50 15.34 -8.43
N TYR A 143 9.00 14.84 -7.31
CA TYR A 143 8.42 15.67 -6.26
C TYR A 143 9.36 15.89 -5.08
N ASP A 144 10.37 15.02 -4.84
CA ASP A 144 11.45 15.05 -3.82
C ASP A 144 11.14 15.79 -2.50
N ASP A 145 9.86 15.85 -2.15
CA ASP A 145 9.32 16.52 -0.99
C ASP A 145 8.80 15.40 -0.10
N THR A 146 9.60 15.09 0.92
CA THR A 146 9.26 14.14 1.98
C THR A 146 7.86 14.39 2.56
N ARG A 147 7.36 15.62 2.50
CA ARG A 147 6.01 15.96 2.97
C ARG A 147 4.93 15.38 2.07
N VAL A 148 5.02 15.52 0.75
CA VAL A 148 4.00 14.98 -0.18
C VAL A 148 3.94 13.46 -0.05
N GLU A 149 5.09 12.81 0.11
CA GLU A 149 5.18 11.38 0.39
C GLU A 149 4.47 10.99 1.70
N ASP A 150 4.81 11.65 2.80
CA ASP A 150 4.21 11.37 4.11
C ASP A 150 2.71 11.66 4.13
N THR A 151 2.27 12.79 3.56
CA THR A 151 0.85 13.16 3.48
C THR A 151 0.06 12.16 2.64
N THR A 152 0.60 11.74 1.50
CA THR A 152 -0.06 10.76 0.63
C THR A 152 -0.17 9.39 1.31
N LYS A 153 0.89 8.92 1.98
CA LYS A 153 0.86 7.67 2.76
C LYS A 153 -0.14 7.73 3.91
N ALA A 154 -0.20 8.84 4.63
CA ALA A 154 -1.16 9.03 5.72
C ALA A 154 -2.62 9.05 5.21
N LEU A 155 -2.89 9.81 4.14
CA LEU A 155 -4.22 9.89 3.53
C LEU A 155 -4.69 8.53 3.01
N VAL A 156 -3.83 7.83 2.28
CA VAL A 156 -4.16 6.50 1.72
C VAL A 156 -4.35 5.47 2.83
N SER A 157 -3.57 5.53 3.91
CA SER A 157 -3.79 4.67 5.08
C SER A 157 -5.16 4.90 5.69
N LEU A 158 -5.56 6.15 5.87
CA LEU A 158 -6.87 6.51 6.43
C LEU A 158 -8.01 6.03 5.53
N VAL A 159 -7.93 6.32 4.23
CA VAL A 159 -8.95 5.91 3.25
C VAL A 159 -9.06 4.38 3.20
N THR A 160 -7.93 3.69 3.09
CA THR A 160 -7.90 2.21 3.07
C THR A 160 -8.53 1.65 4.35
N PHE A 161 -8.19 2.21 5.52
CA PHE A 161 -8.76 1.78 6.78
C PHE A 161 -10.28 1.97 6.83
N ILE A 162 -10.80 3.12 6.38
CA ILE A 162 -12.25 3.38 6.30
C ILE A 162 -12.91 2.30 5.44
N PHE A 163 -12.43 2.07 4.21
CA PHE A 163 -13.01 1.08 3.30
C PHE A 163 -12.95 -0.36 3.86
N VAL A 164 -11.84 -0.73 4.52
CA VAL A 164 -11.68 -2.05 5.13
C VAL A 164 -12.60 -2.22 6.32
N ALA A 165 -12.67 -1.24 7.22
CA ALA A 165 -13.53 -1.27 8.39
C ALA A 165 -15.01 -1.29 7.98
N THR A 166 -15.41 -0.43 7.03
CA THR A 166 -16.76 -0.40 6.47
C THR A 166 -17.12 -1.72 5.79
N GLY A 167 -16.24 -2.28 4.97
CA GLY A 167 -16.46 -3.57 4.32
C GLY A 167 -16.58 -4.71 5.32
N PHE A 168 -15.78 -4.69 6.40
CA PHE A 168 -15.87 -5.66 7.48
C PHE A 168 -17.20 -5.55 8.26
N VAL A 169 -17.61 -4.32 8.62
CA VAL A 169 -18.89 -4.06 9.31
C VAL A 169 -20.07 -4.48 8.44
N TYR A 170 -20.07 -4.08 7.17
CA TYR A 170 -21.11 -4.47 6.21
C TYR A 170 -21.21 -5.99 6.10
N THR A 171 -20.10 -6.69 5.81
CA THR A 171 -20.13 -8.14 5.58
C THR A 171 -20.42 -8.96 6.84
N SER A 172 -20.04 -8.45 8.02
CA SER A 172 -20.23 -9.16 9.29
C SER A 172 -21.60 -8.91 9.94
N PHE A 173 -22.23 -7.75 9.69
CA PHE A 173 -23.44 -7.33 10.41
C PHE A 173 -24.66 -7.04 9.51
N MET A 174 -24.50 -6.96 8.19
CA MET A 174 -25.63 -6.75 7.27
C MET A 174 -26.71 -7.83 7.46
N GLY A 175 -27.96 -7.38 7.59
CA GLY A 175 -29.14 -8.25 7.66
C GLY A 175 -29.26 -9.07 8.96
N ARG A 176 -28.35 -8.91 9.92
CA ARG A 176 -28.39 -9.61 11.23
C ARG A 176 -28.98 -8.76 12.35
N TYR A 177 -28.97 -7.44 12.21
CA TYR A 177 -29.41 -6.51 13.24
C TYR A 177 -30.10 -5.28 12.63
N GLU A 178 -31.04 -4.70 13.37
CA GLU A 178 -31.71 -3.46 12.99
C GLU A 178 -30.69 -2.29 12.98
N GLY A 179 -30.69 -1.49 11.90
CA GLY A 179 -29.83 -0.31 11.75
C GLY A 179 -28.71 -0.42 10.70
N ILE A 180 -28.31 -1.62 10.25
CA ILE A 180 -27.35 -1.81 9.14
C ILE A 180 -28.04 -2.52 7.98
N SER A 181 -28.70 -1.73 7.14
CA SER A 181 -29.45 -2.20 5.97
C SER A 181 -28.62 -2.19 4.69
N GLY A 182 -27.63 -1.30 4.62
CA GLY A 182 -26.79 -1.13 3.44
C GLY A 182 -25.34 -0.76 3.73
N TYR A 183 -24.56 -0.67 2.66
CA TYR A 183 -23.15 -0.26 2.72
C TYR A 183 -22.97 1.17 3.25
N ILE A 184 -23.92 2.06 2.95
CA ILE A 184 -23.90 3.46 3.42
C ILE A 184 -24.03 3.53 4.93
N ASP A 185 -24.87 2.69 5.56
CA ASP A 185 -25.02 2.65 7.02
C ASP A 185 -23.73 2.20 7.70
N ALA A 186 -23.06 1.18 7.14
CA ALA A 186 -21.76 0.72 7.63
C ALA A 186 -20.67 1.79 7.46
N LEU A 187 -20.70 2.54 6.35
CA LEU A 187 -19.76 3.63 6.10
C LEU A 187 -19.99 4.77 7.09
N TYR A 188 -21.26 5.13 7.30
CA TYR A 188 -21.68 6.14 8.25
C TYR A 188 -21.26 5.80 9.68
N PHE A 189 -21.50 4.57 10.14
CA PHE A 189 -20.98 4.08 11.42
C PHE A 189 -19.45 4.22 11.51
N THR A 190 -18.73 3.82 10.46
CA THR A 190 -17.27 3.84 10.45
C THR A 190 -16.73 5.27 10.55
N VAL A 191 -17.27 6.19 9.75
CA VAL A 191 -16.83 7.59 9.70
C VAL A 191 -17.19 8.33 10.99
N THR A 192 -18.39 8.15 11.53
CA THR A 192 -18.82 8.78 12.78
C THR A 192 -18.00 8.28 13.98
N SER A 193 -17.66 6.99 14.01
CA SER A 193 -16.78 6.40 15.03
C SER A 193 -15.34 6.88 14.90
N LEU A 194 -14.80 6.90 13.68
CA LEU A 194 -13.45 7.38 13.36
C LEU A 194 -13.24 8.85 13.74
N THR A 195 -14.22 9.69 13.41
CA THR A 195 -14.19 11.13 13.70
C THR A 195 -14.48 11.44 15.16
N THR A 196 -14.73 10.42 15.99
CA THR A 196 -15.14 10.56 17.40
C THR A 196 -16.43 11.37 17.60
N THR A 197 -17.23 11.53 16.54
CA THR A 197 -18.53 12.21 16.60
C THR A 197 -19.56 11.32 17.28
N GLY A 198 -19.62 10.05 16.88
CA GLY A 198 -20.39 8.99 17.54
C GLY A 198 -21.86 9.36 17.85
N TYR A 199 -22.66 9.68 16.83
CA TYR A 199 -24.08 10.05 17.01
C TYR A 199 -24.91 9.02 17.78
N GLY A 200 -24.53 7.74 17.74
CA GLY A 200 -25.15 6.66 18.52
C GLY A 200 -26.48 6.15 17.96
N ASP A 201 -26.88 6.63 16.79
CA ASP A 201 -28.02 6.18 16.01
C ASP A 201 -27.78 4.82 15.34
N ILE A 202 -26.53 4.54 14.94
CA ILE A 202 -26.10 3.21 14.47
C ILE A 202 -25.00 2.71 15.39
N VAL A 203 -25.20 1.52 15.97
CA VAL A 203 -24.24 0.83 16.84
C VAL A 203 -24.15 -0.65 16.49
N LEU A 204 -22.99 -1.28 16.73
CA LEU A 204 -22.86 -2.71 16.57
C LEU A 204 -23.31 -3.44 17.85
N PRO A 205 -24.41 -4.22 17.81
CA PRO A 205 -24.90 -4.93 18.98
C PRO A 205 -24.04 -6.16 19.31
N GLY A 206 -24.17 -6.61 20.55
CA GLY A 206 -23.47 -7.79 21.09
C GLY A 206 -22.02 -7.53 21.49
N ASP A 207 -21.44 -8.46 22.24
CA ASP A 207 -20.08 -8.34 22.76
C ASP A 207 -19.04 -8.31 21.63
N TRP A 208 -19.27 -9.09 20.57
CA TRP A 208 -18.43 -9.06 19.37
C TRP A 208 -18.49 -7.70 18.66
N GLY A 209 -19.68 -7.11 18.52
CA GLY A 209 -19.87 -5.78 17.94
C GLY A 209 -19.13 -4.69 18.72
N ARG A 210 -19.13 -4.79 20.06
CA ARG A 210 -18.38 -3.88 20.93
C ARG A 210 -16.87 -4.00 20.75
N VAL A 211 -16.33 -5.22 20.71
CA VAL A 211 -14.89 -5.44 20.47
C VAL A 211 -14.47 -4.89 19.11
N VAL A 212 -15.26 -5.16 18.06
CA VAL A 212 -15.02 -4.62 16.72
C VAL A 212 -15.05 -3.09 16.73
N SER A 213 -16.03 -2.49 17.40
CA SER A 213 -16.13 -1.03 17.54
C SER A 213 -14.91 -0.43 18.22
N ILE A 214 -14.43 -1.04 19.31
CA ILE A 214 -13.22 -0.60 20.03
C ILE A 214 -12.00 -0.64 19.10
N LEU A 215 -11.82 -1.72 18.33
CA LEU A 215 -10.70 -1.82 17.39
C LEU A 215 -10.79 -0.77 16.27
N ILE A 216 -11.99 -0.53 15.75
CA ILE A 216 -12.22 0.50 14.72
C ILE A 216 -11.94 1.90 15.28
N MET A 217 -12.38 2.21 16.50
CA MET A 217 -12.13 3.49 17.15
C MET A 217 -10.63 3.71 17.42
N LEU A 218 -9.92 2.73 17.98
CA LEU A 218 -8.48 2.83 18.25
C LEU A 218 -7.66 3.01 16.97
N GLY A 219 -7.92 2.18 15.95
CA GLY A 219 -7.27 2.29 14.65
C GLY A 219 -7.62 3.60 13.95
N GLY A 220 -8.87 4.04 14.09
CA GLY A 220 -9.34 5.25 13.46
C GLY A 220 -8.71 6.51 14.03
N VAL A 221 -8.80 6.71 15.35
CA VAL A 221 -8.26 7.90 16.01
C VAL A 221 -6.77 8.04 15.75
N THR A 222 -6.01 6.94 15.81
CA THR A 222 -4.56 6.97 15.54
C THR A 222 -4.24 7.41 14.11
N LEU A 223 -4.96 6.91 13.12
CA LEU A 223 -4.77 7.29 11.71
C LEU A 223 -5.23 8.73 11.44
N PHE A 224 -6.33 9.16 12.03
CA PHE A 224 -6.85 10.52 11.89
C PHE A 224 -5.88 11.56 12.50
N VAL A 225 -5.39 11.30 13.72
CA VAL A 225 -4.37 12.13 14.37
C VAL A 225 -3.09 12.17 13.53
N ARG A 226 -2.64 11.03 13.01
CA ARG A 226 -1.44 10.99 12.14
C ARG A 226 -1.61 11.83 10.87
N LEU A 227 -2.78 11.79 10.24
CA LEU A 227 -3.08 12.64 9.09
C LEU A 227 -3.06 14.12 9.49
N GLY A 228 -3.74 14.49 10.58
CA GLY A 228 -3.75 15.86 11.11
C GLY A 228 -2.35 16.39 11.41
N GLN A 229 -1.52 15.61 12.11
CA GLN A 229 -0.13 15.95 12.39
C GLN A 229 0.70 16.16 11.12
N THR A 230 0.44 15.37 10.08
CA THR A 230 1.17 15.46 8.81
C THR A 230 0.72 16.68 8.00
N LEU A 231 -0.57 17.02 8.01
CA LEU A 231 -1.13 18.18 7.32
C LEU A 231 -0.76 19.50 8.00
N LEU A 232 -0.79 19.52 9.33
CA LEU A 232 -0.50 20.69 10.16
C LEU A 232 1.00 20.87 10.45
N ARG A 233 1.86 19.95 9.97
CA ARG A 233 3.30 20.08 10.16
C ARG A 233 3.79 21.35 9.47
N PRO A 234 4.39 22.31 10.20
CA PRO A 234 4.86 23.56 9.60
C PRO A 234 5.87 23.26 8.50
N HIS A 235 5.77 24.02 7.40
CA HIS A 235 6.68 23.89 6.28
C HIS A 235 8.08 24.27 6.75
N LYS A 236 9.07 23.40 6.50
CA LYS A 236 10.46 23.67 6.84
C LYS A 236 11.32 23.46 5.62
N VAL A 237 12.29 24.34 5.44
CA VAL A 237 13.24 24.29 4.33
C VAL A 237 14.51 23.56 4.78
N ARG A 238 15.09 22.79 3.86
CA ARG A 238 16.41 22.18 4.07
C ARG A 238 17.48 23.18 3.63
N HIS A 239 18.12 23.81 4.61
CA HIS A 239 19.25 24.69 4.38
C HIS A 239 20.30 24.39 5.46
N PRO A 240 21.47 23.82 5.13
CA PRO A 240 22.50 23.55 6.14
C PRO A 240 22.99 24.87 6.74
N CYS A 241 23.10 24.91 8.06
CA CYS A 241 23.77 26.03 8.75
C CYS A 241 25.28 25.78 8.74
N ASP A 242 26.05 26.73 8.19
CA ASP A 242 27.50 26.62 8.06
C ASP A 242 28.24 26.54 9.41
N ARG A 243 27.59 26.97 10.50
CA ARG A 243 28.21 27.05 11.83
C ARG A 243 27.95 25.83 12.71
N CYS A 244 26.68 25.40 12.82
CA CYS A 244 26.28 24.32 13.73
C CYS A 244 25.79 23.05 13.03
N GLY A 245 25.67 23.08 11.69
CA GLY A 245 25.22 21.93 10.90
C GLY A 245 23.72 21.62 10.99
N LEU A 246 22.90 22.47 11.64
CA LEU A 246 21.45 22.30 11.65
C LEU A 246 20.91 22.36 10.21
N GLN A 247 20.24 21.29 9.78
CA GLN A 247 19.84 21.07 8.38
C GLN A 247 18.49 21.67 8.00
N THR A 248 17.63 21.98 8.98
CA THR A 248 16.22 22.30 8.75
C THR A 248 15.83 23.55 9.53
N HIS A 249 15.28 24.54 8.83
CA HIS A 249 14.86 25.83 9.41
C HIS A 249 13.45 26.20 8.94
N ASP A 250 12.85 27.18 9.60
CA ASP A 250 11.60 27.79 9.14
C ASP A 250 11.88 28.59 7.84
N PRO A 251 10.91 28.73 6.92
CA PRO A 251 11.17 29.27 5.57
C PRO A 251 11.63 30.74 5.58
N ASP A 252 11.16 31.51 6.56
CA ASP A 252 11.44 32.92 6.82
C ASP A 252 12.56 33.13 7.85
N ALA A 253 13.31 32.08 8.20
CA ALA A 253 14.35 32.16 9.23
C ALA A 253 15.60 32.92 8.74
N VAL A 254 15.73 34.18 9.17
CA VAL A 254 16.96 34.99 8.97
C VAL A 254 18.11 34.53 9.87
N HIS A 255 17.80 33.89 11.01
CA HIS A 255 18.79 33.40 11.96
C HIS A 255 18.57 31.92 12.28
N CYS A 256 19.67 31.19 12.46
CA CYS A 256 19.62 29.80 12.88
C CYS A 256 19.10 29.67 14.32
N LYS A 257 17.99 28.93 14.50
CA LYS A 257 17.38 28.68 15.82
C LYS A 257 18.30 28.04 16.85
N ALA A 258 19.31 27.28 16.42
CA ALA A 258 20.23 26.59 17.32
C ALA A 258 21.44 27.44 17.75
N CYS A 259 21.98 28.30 16.88
CA CYS A 259 23.26 28.99 17.15
C CYS A 259 23.24 30.51 16.87
N GLY A 260 22.13 31.05 16.37
CA GLY A 260 21.99 32.47 16.05
C GLY A 260 22.76 32.94 14.80
N ASN A 261 23.38 32.04 14.02
CA ASN A 261 24.08 32.42 12.78
C ASN A 261 23.09 33.00 11.75
N LEU A 262 23.51 34.04 11.02
CA LEU A 262 22.72 34.59 9.92
C LEU A 262 22.61 33.55 8.80
N LEU A 263 21.39 33.28 8.34
CA LEU A 263 21.10 32.37 7.24
C LEU A 263 20.69 33.18 6.01
N CYS A 264 21.21 32.80 4.84
CA CYS A 264 20.82 33.39 3.55
C CYS A 264 19.96 32.38 2.79
N ILE A 265 18.76 32.12 3.30
CA ILE A 265 17.80 31.25 2.64
C ILE A 265 17.24 32.02 1.43
N PRO A 266 17.34 31.48 0.20
CA PRO A 266 16.78 32.15 -0.97
C PRO A 266 15.25 32.21 -0.84
N ASP A 267 14.71 33.42 -0.84
CA ASP A 267 13.27 33.68 -0.88
C ASP A 267 12.81 33.80 -2.33
N GLU A 268 11.77 33.06 -2.71
CA GLU A 268 11.17 33.14 -4.05
C GLU A 268 10.27 34.37 -4.23
N GLY A 269 10.07 35.18 -3.18
CA GLY A 269 9.37 36.47 -3.26
C GLY A 269 7.88 36.34 -3.60
N ARG A 270 7.21 35.34 -3.05
CA ARG A 270 5.76 35.10 -3.22
C ARG A 270 4.93 35.62 -2.06
#